data_AF-A0A7W8XEF9-F1
#
_entry.id   AF-A0A7W8XEF9-F1
#
_cell.length_a   1.000
_cell.length_b   1.000
_cell.length_c   1.000
_cell.angle_alpha   90.00
_cell.angle_beta   90.00
_cell.angle_gamma   90.00
#
_symmetry.space_group_name_H-M   'P 1'
#
loop_
_entity.id
_entity.type
_entity.pdbx_description
1 polymer ?
#
loop_
_entity_poly.entity_id
_entity_poly.type
_entity_poly.pdbx_seq_one_letter_code
_entity_poly.pdbx_strand_id
1 'polypeptide(L)' 'MKTNAYLVVQADNLTNEQVSPLVWDLGRALSEVMTLEGEIMVNCSEAEESGNRFTQCLVFRNTGG' A
#
# COMPACT_ATOMS: atom_id res chain seq x y z
N MET A 1 2.27 18.94 1.15
CA MET A 1 3.63 18.33 1.16
C MET A 1 4.52 19.12 0.20
N LYS A 2 5.86 19.00 0.29
CA LYS A 2 6.76 19.60 -0.72
C LYS A 2 6.54 18.93 -2.08
N THR A 3 6.71 19.68 -3.17
CA THR A 3 6.75 19.11 -4.53
C THR A 3 7.81 18.02 -4.60
N ASN A 4 7.50 16.90 -5.28
CA ASN A 4 8.32 15.68 -5.36
C ASN A 4 8.54 14.95 -4.02
N ALA A 5 7.77 15.25 -2.98
CA ALA A 5 7.77 14.42 -1.78
C ALA A 5 7.12 13.07 -2.07
N TYR A 6 7.63 12.02 -1.42
CA TYR A 6 7.07 10.69 -1.48
C TYR A 6 6.30 10.38 -0.19
N LEU A 7 5.16 9.71 -0.32
CA LEU A 7 4.40 9.13 0.77
C LEU A 7 4.37 7.62 0.57
N VAL A 8 4.74 6.87 1.61
CA VAL A 8 4.61 5.41 1.63
C VAL A 8 3.52 5.07 2.62
N VAL A 9 2.50 4.34 2.16
CA VAL A 9 1.44 3.82 3.01
C VAL A 9 1.63 2.32 3.16
N GLN A 10 1.91 1.88 4.38
CA GLN A 10 2.14 0.49 4.72
C GLN A 10 0.90 -0.07 5.43
N ALA A 11 0.37 -1.18 4.94
CA ALA A 11 -0.67 -1.96 5.58
C ALA A 11 -0.15 -3.36 5.89
N ASP A 12 -0.09 -3.69 7.18
CA ASP A 12 0.47 -4.94 7.70
C ASP A 12 -0.63 -5.93 8.13
N ASN A 13 -0.23 -7.19 8.33
CA ASN A 13 -1.10 -8.28 8.81
C ASN A 13 -2.32 -8.51 7.91
N LEU A 14 -2.19 -8.23 6.62
CA LEU A 14 -3.24 -8.53 5.65
C LEU A 14 -3.32 -10.05 5.49
N THR A 15 -4.54 -10.56 5.42
CA THR A 15 -4.84 -11.97 5.21
C THR A 15 -5.29 -12.18 3.78
N ASN A 16 -5.16 -13.43 3.31
CA ASN A 16 -5.13 -13.85 1.90
C ASN A 16 -6.42 -13.66 1.05
N GLU A 17 -7.19 -12.60 1.29
CA GLU A 17 -8.14 -12.09 0.29
C GLU A 17 -7.32 -11.41 -0.81
N GLN A 18 -7.52 -11.81 -2.07
CA GLN A 18 -6.72 -11.36 -3.23
C GLN A 18 -6.60 -9.83 -3.37
N VAL A 19 -7.49 -9.08 -2.71
CA VAL A 19 -7.50 -7.63 -2.62
C VAL A 19 -7.90 -7.26 -1.20
N SER A 20 -7.09 -6.48 -0.51
CA SER A 20 -7.49 -5.87 0.78
C SER A 20 -8.35 -4.64 0.50
N PRO A 21 -9.64 -4.61 0.89
CA PRO A 21 -10.50 -3.43 0.70
C PRO A 21 -9.91 -2.18 1.35
N LEU A 22 -9.22 -2.33 2.48
CA LEU A 22 -8.54 -1.24 3.16
C LEU A 22 -7.46 -0.59 2.28
N VAL A 23 -6.62 -1.40 1.64
CA VAL A 23 -5.55 -0.88 0.78
C VAL A 23 -6.12 -0.24 -0.47
N TRP A 24 -7.19 -0.81 -1.02
CA TRP A 24 -7.93 -0.21 -2.13
C TRP A 24 -8.51 1.16 -1.77
N ASP A 25 -9.18 1.28 -0.62
CA ASP A 25 -9.81 2.53 -0.18
C ASP A 25 -8.76 3.61 0.11
N LEU A 26 -7.64 3.25 0.76
CA LEU A 26 -6.50 4.14 0.96
C LEU A 26 -5.89 4.59 -0.37
N GLY A 27 -5.73 3.64 -1.30
CA GLY A 27 -5.19 3.90 -2.62
C GLY A 27 -6.05 4.88 -3.40
N ARG A 28 -7.36 4.69 -3.37
CA ARG A 28 -8.35 5.56 -4.02
C ARG A 28 -8.34 6.97 -3.42
N ALA A 29 -8.39 7.10 -2.11
CA ALA A 29 -8.43 8.39 -1.44
C ALA A 29 -7.16 9.22 -1.68
N LEU A 30 -5.98 8.59 -1.69
CA LEU A 30 -4.71 9.28 -1.91
C LEU A 30 -4.48 9.63 -3.38
N SER A 31 -5.03 8.85 -4.30
CA SER A 31 -4.97 9.14 -5.74
C SER A 31 -5.71 10.42 -6.15
N GLU A 32 -6.56 10.97 -5.29
CA GLU A 32 -7.22 12.27 -5.53
C GLU A 32 -6.25 13.45 -5.43
N VAL A 33 -5.15 13.29 -4.69
CA VAL A 33 -4.21 14.38 -4.35
C VAL A 33 -2.75 14.08 -4.67
N MET A 34 -2.39 12.82 -4.92
CA MET A 34 -1.03 12.37 -5.23
C MET A 34 -1.05 11.33 -6.35
N THR A 35 0.07 11.17 -7.04
CA THR A 35 0.22 10.17 -8.11
C THR A 35 0.72 8.86 -7.52
N LEU A 36 0.02 7.75 -7.76
CA LEU A 36 0.52 6.42 -7.41
C LEU A 36 1.68 6.06 -8.35
N GLU A 37 2.87 5.84 -7.79
CA GLU A 37 4.10 5.49 -8.52
C GLU A 37 4.39 3.99 -8.50
N GLY A 38 3.94 3.29 -7.46
CA GLY A 38 4.21 1.87 -7.34
C GLY A 38 3.53 1.21 -6.16
N GLU A 39 3.58 -0.11 -6.19
CA GLU A 39 3.03 -1.01 -5.20
C GLU A 39 4.07 -2.09 -4.88
N ILE A 40 4.27 -2.36 -3.60
CA ILE A 40 5.20 -3.39 -3.13
C ILE A 40 4.41 -4.34 -2.22
N MET A 41 4.46 -5.63 -2.52
CA MET A 41 3.84 -6.68 -1.71
C MET A 41 4.93 -7.57 -1.13
N VAL A 42 4.90 -7.75 0.20
CA VAL A 42 5.84 -8.59 0.94
C VAL A 42 5.07 -9.71 1.61
N ASN A 43 5.24 -10.93 1.10
CA ASN A 43 4.65 -12.12 1.70
C ASN A 43 5.49 -12.56 2.91
N CYS A 44 4.85 -12.82 4.04
CA CYS A 44 5.51 -13.37 5.21
C CYS A 44 5.69 -14.88 5.02
N SER A 45 6.92 -15.31 4.73
CA SER A 45 7.28 -16.72 4.49
C SER A 45 7.16 -17.62 5.73
N GLU A 46 7.11 -17.06 6.94
CA GLU A 46 6.96 -17.82 8.20
C GLU A 46 5.49 -18.12 8.57
N ALA A 47 4.52 -17.67 7.76
CA ALA A 47 3.10 -17.72 8.11
C ALA A 47 2.37 -19.00 7.68
N GLU A 48 3.05 -20.15 7.57
CA GLU A 48 2.43 -21.42 7.13
C GLU A 48 1.30 -21.89 8.05
N GLU A 49 1.31 -21.52 9.35
CA GLU A 49 0.27 -21.91 10.31
C GLU A 49 -0.85 -20.87 10.52
N SER A 50 -0.70 -19.62 10.05
CA SER A 50 -1.58 -18.51 10.45
C SER A 50 -2.38 -17.85 9.31
N GLY A 51 -2.40 -18.48 8.14
CA GLY A 51 -3.04 -17.98 6.93
C GLY A 51 -2.16 -16.91 6.28
N ASN A 52 -1.57 -17.24 5.14
CA ASN A 52 -0.70 -16.40 4.29
C ASN A 52 -0.85 -14.90 4.55
N ARG A 53 -0.01 -14.38 5.45
CA ARG A 53 0.00 -12.97 5.81
C ARG A 53 0.91 -12.21 4.86
N PHE A 54 0.53 -10.99 4.55
CA PHE A 54 1.35 -10.10 3.76
C PHE A 54 1.29 -8.67 4.25
N THR A 55 2.32 -7.92 3.89
CA THR A 55 2.37 -6.46 3.98
C THR A 55 2.24 -5.90 2.58
N GLN A 56 1.41 -4.87 2.42
CA GLN A 56 1.23 -4.17 1.16
C GLN A 56 1.59 -2.70 1.36
N CYS A 57 2.46 -2.19 0.49
CA CYS A 57 2.94 -0.82 0.52
C CYS A 57 2.54 -0.10 -0.77
N LEU A 58 1.87 1.04 -0.65
CA LEU A 58 1.56 1.94 -1.76
C LEU A 58 2.52 3.14 -1.72
N VAL A 59 3.15 3.44 -2.86
CA VAL A 59 4.08 4.57 -3.01
C VAL A 59 3.42 5.66 -3.83
N PHE A 60 3.24 6.82 -3.20
CA PHE A 60 2.67 8.00 -3.83
C PHE A 60 3.73 9.08 -3.97
N ARG A 61 3.68 9.82 -5.07
CA ARG A 61 4.48 11.02 -5.30
C ARG A 61 3.58 12.25 -5.34
N ASN A 62 3.99 13.27 -4.60
CA ASN A 62 3.39 14.59 -4.71
C ASN A 62 3.90 15.25 -5.99
N THR A 63 3.06 15.25 -7.02
CA THR A 63 3.31 15.97 -8.28
C THR A 63 2.84 17.43 -8.21
N GLY A 64 2.25 17.84 -7.09
CA GLY A 64 1.76 19.21 -6.86
C GLY A 64 2.90 20.24 -6.86
N GLY A 65 2.81 21.17 -7.81
CA GLY A 65 3.41 22.50 -7.78
C GLY A 65 2.49 23.52 -7.11
#